data_AF-A0A6C1QQI9-F1
#
_entry.id   AF-A0A6C1QQI9-F1
#
_cell.length_a   1.000
_cell.length_b   1.000
_cell.length_c   1.000
_cell.angle_alpha   90.00
_cell.angle_beta   90.00
_cell.angle_gamma   90.00
#
_symmetry.space_group_name_H-M   'P 1'
#
loop_
_entity.id
_entity.type
_entity.pdbx_description
1 polymer ?
#
loop_
_entity_poly.entity_id
_entity_poly.type
_entity_poly.pdbx_seq_one_letter_code
_entity_poly.pdbx_strand_id
1 'polypeptide(L)'
;EAVIAAQPMVQDCLVLQKGGQLVALVNLNLDAFKEYLGGMRDDMSDEIDRLKAEAEKFLDEMRAQINAQLSAFARISRCIPQLEPFEKTPTMKIKRYLYESRLNAG
;
A
#
# COMPACT_ATOMS: atom_id res chain seq x y z
N GLU A 1 -3.92 -6.16 8.95
CA GLU A 1 -4.57 -4.96 8.36
C GLU A 1 -4.65 -3.81 9.34
N ALA A 2 -5.29 -3.97 10.52
CA ALA A 2 -5.45 -2.88 11.50
C ALA A 2 -4.18 -2.06 11.80
N VAL A 3 -3.01 -2.71 11.97
CA VAL A 3 -1.73 -2.03 12.23
C VAL A 3 -1.26 -1.16 11.05
N ILE A 4 -1.55 -1.59 9.81
CA ILE A 4 -1.24 -0.83 8.59
C ILE A 4 -2.24 0.32 8.43
N ALA A 5 -3.53 0.04 8.63
CA ALA A 5 -4.60 1.03 8.53
C ALA A 5 -4.47 2.15 9.58
N ALA A 6 -3.80 1.89 10.70
CA ALA A 6 -3.53 2.88 11.74
C ALA A 6 -2.37 3.84 11.38
N GLN A 7 -1.64 3.60 10.28
CA GLN A 7 -0.53 4.46 9.88
C GLN A 7 -1.06 5.78 9.30
N PRO A 8 -0.52 6.96 9.68
CA PRO A 8 -1.12 8.26 9.35
C PRO A 8 -1.31 8.55 7.86
N MET A 9 -0.44 8.00 7.00
CA MET A 9 -0.47 8.24 5.55
C MET A 9 -1.29 7.18 4.79
N VAL A 10 -1.83 6.17 5.48
CA VAL A 10 -2.59 5.08 4.84
C VAL A 10 -4.07 5.47 4.76
N GLN A 11 -4.61 5.51 3.54
CA GLN A 11 -6.03 5.75 3.31
C GLN A 11 -6.83 4.44 3.36
N ASP A 12 -6.34 3.38 2.72
CA ASP A 12 -6.92 2.04 2.76
C ASP A 12 -5.80 1.00 2.60
N CYS A 13 -6.04 -0.23 3.06
CA CYS A 13 -5.12 -1.34 2.81
C CYS A 13 -5.85 -2.67 2.68
N LEU A 14 -5.17 -3.64 2.06
CA LEU A 14 -5.64 -5.02 1.91
C LEU A 14 -4.45 -5.96 2.04
N VAL A 15 -4.51 -6.91 2.97
CA VAL A 15 -3.46 -7.93 3.18
C VAL A 15 -3.92 -9.24 2.55
N LEU A 16 -3.17 -9.70 1.55
CA LEU A 16 -3.40 -10.93 0.79
C LEU A 16 -2.29 -11.95 1.07
N GLN A 17 -2.54 -13.22 0.73
CA GLN A 17 -1.50 -14.24 0.76
C GLN A 17 -1.08 -14.60 -0.67
N LYS A 18 0.23 -14.61 -0.95
CA LYS A 18 0.82 -15.07 -2.22
C LYS A 18 1.99 -16.00 -1.91
N GLY A 19 1.95 -17.24 -2.43
CA GLY A 19 3.03 -18.21 -2.24
C GLY A 19 3.36 -18.49 -0.76
N GLY A 20 2.34 -18.51 0.11
CA GLY A 20 2.51 -18.71 1.56
C GLY A 20 2.92 -17.46 2.35
N GLN A 21 3.24 -16.35 1.68
CA GLN A 21 3.67 -15.10 2.32
C GLN A 21 2.56 -14.04 2.36
N LEU A 22 2.54 -13.19 3.38
CA LEU A 22 1.61 -12.07 3.50
C LEU A 22 2.10 -10.85 2.71
N VAL A 23 1.29 -10.38 1.77
CA VAL A 23 1.54 -9.20 0.94
C VAL A 23 0.48 -8.15 1.24
N ALA A 24 0.89 -6.93 1.57
CA ALA A 24 -0.03 -5.81 1.76
C ALA A 24 -0.10 -4.95 0.50
N LEU A 25 -1.30 -4.72 -0.01
CA LEU A 25 -1.60 -3.64 -0.95
C LEU A 25 -1.99 -2.42 -0.12
N VAL A 26 -1.34 -1.28 -0.34
CA VAL A 26 -1.53 -0.09 0.50
C VAL A 26 -1.82 1.11 -0.37
N ASN A 27 -3.02 1.68 -0.21
CA ASN A 27 -3.41 2.92 -0.84
C ASN A 27 -3.07 4.05 0.14
N LEU A 28 -2.07 4.85 -0.22
CA LEU A 28 -1.68 6.04 0.52
C LEU A 28 -2.65 7.18 0.20
N ASN A 29 -2.86 8.09 1.16
CA ASN A 29 -3.42 9.38 0.85
C ASN A 29 -2.39 10.15 0.00
N LEU A 30 -2.60 10.18 -1.32
CA LEU A 30 -1.63 10.74 -2.26
C LEU A 30 -1.42 12.24 -2.05
N ASP A 31 -2.46 12.98 -1.67
CA ASP A 31 -2.35 14.42 -1.42
C ASP A 31 -1.43 14.68 -0.22
N ALA A 32 -1.69 14.02 0.91
CA ALA A 32 -0.85 14.11 2.10
C ALA A 32 0.58 13.58 1.84
N PHE A 33 0.72 12.55 1.01
CA PHE A 33 2.02 11.99 0.66
C PHE A 33 2.83 12.93 -0.24
N LYS A 34 2.19 13.59 -1.21
CA LYS A 34 2.84 14.62 -2.05
C LYS A 34 3.28 15.83 -1.21
N GLU A 35 2.47 16.25 -0.25
CA GLU A 35 2.84 17.30 0.72
C GLU A 35 4.04 16.87 1.57
N TYR A 36 4.04 15.63 2.08
CA TYR A 36 5.17 15.06 2.82
C TYR A 36 6.48 15.07 2.01
N LEU A 37 6.40 14.82 0.71
CA LEU A 37 7.54 14.87 -0.20
C LEU A 37 7.99 16.31 -0.55
N GLY A 38 7.35 17.34 0.00
CA GLY A 38 7.75 18.74 -0.14
C GLY A 38 7.18 19.46 -1.38
N GLY A 39 6.12 18.93 -1.99
CA GLY A 39 5.50 19.48 -3.21
C GLY A 39 6.32 19.16 -4.47
N MET A 40 5.86 18.20 -5.27
CA MET A 40 6.50 17.88 -6.55
C MET A 40 6.32 19.04 -7.56
N ARG A 41 7.38 19.35 -8.32
CA ARG A 41 7.36 20.35 -9.41
C ARG A 41 6.75 19.75 -10.68
N ASP A 42 6.06 20.61 -11.43
CA ASP A 42 5.18 20.44 -12.62
C ASP A 42 5.75 19.71 -13.86
N ASP A 43 6.76 18.85 -13.76
CA ASP A 43 7.20 18.02 -14.89
C ASP A 43 6.36 16.72 -14.95
N MET A 44 5.20 16.86 -15.60
CA MET A 44 4.06 15.92 -15.61
C MET A 44 4.33 14.47 -16.07
N SER A 45 5.36 14.19 -16.87
CA SER A 45 5.58 12.84 -17.42
C SER A 45 6.31 11.89 -16.46
N ASP A 46 7.18 12.41 -15.59
CA ASP A 46 7.96 11.59 -14.67
C ASP A 46 7.29 11.48 -13.28
N GLU A 47 6.22 12.22 -13.04
CA GLU A 47 5.63 12.37 -11.71
C GLU A 47 5.05 11.06 -11.17
N ILE A 48 4.37 10.26 -12.01
CA ILE A 48 3.74 9.01 -11.57
C ILE A 48 4.80 7.97 -11.19
N ASP A 49 5.84 7.81 -12.02
CA ASP A 49 6.90 6.84 -11.76
C ASP A 49 7.74 7.25 -10.54
N ARG A 50 8.01 8.55 -10.37
CA ARG A 50 8.67 9.08 -9.17
C ARG A 50 7.81 8.88 -7.92
N LEU A 51 6.52 9.22 -7.99
CA LEU A 51 5.58 9.04 -6.88
C LEU A 51 5.48 7.57 -6.47
N LYS A 52 5.43 6.67 -7.45
CA LYS A 52 5.44 5.23 -7.21
C LYS A 52 6.74 4.80 -6.54
N ALA A 53 7.90 5.23 -7.03
CA ALA A 53 9.19 4.88 -6.44
C ALA A 53 9.34 5.39 -4.99
N GLU A 54 8.91 6.63 -4.72
CA GLU A 54 8.92 7.18 -3.36
C GLU A 54 7.91 6.45 -2.44
N ALA A 55 6.73 6.10 -2.96
CA ALA A 55 5.76 5.29 -2.23
C ALA A 55 6.31 3.89 -1.91
N GLU A 56 7.02 3.25 -2.84
CA GLU A 56 7.66 1.94 -2.60
C GLU A 56 8.69 2.02 -1.48
N LYS A 57 9.55 3.05 -1.47
CA LYS A 57 10.53 3.28 -0.39
C LYS A 57 9.83 3.48 0.96
N PHE A 58 8.88 4.41 1.01
CA PHE A 58 8.11 4.71 2.22
C PHE A 58 7.43 3.46 2.78
N LEU A 59 6.80 2.67 1.91
CA LEU A 59 6.10 1.45 2.32
C LEU A 59 7.05 0.34 2.79
N ASP A 60 8.28 0.26 2.27
CA ASP A 60 9.27 -0.69 2.76
C ASP A 60 9.80 -0.32 4.15
N GLU A 61 10.03 0.96 4.41
CA GLU A 61 10.38 1.47 5.74
C GLU A 61 9.25 1.21 6.76
N MET A 62 8.02 1.55 6.38
CA MET A 62 6.82 1.26 7.19
C MET A 62 6.68 -0.24 7.46
N ARG A 63 6.89 -1.09 6.44
CA ARG A 63 6.86 -2.56 6.58
C ARG A 63 7.89 -3.03 7.60
N ALA A 64 9.12 -2.52 7.56
CA ALA A 64 10.18 -2.89 8.51
C ALA A 64 9.79 -2.52 9.95
N GLN A 65 9.27 -1.30 10.15
CA GLN A 65 8.82 -0.82 11.46
C GLN A 65 7.63 -1.63 12.01
N ILE A 66 6.66 -1.96 11.16
CA ILE A 66 5.51 -2.80 11.52
C ILE A 66 5.99 -4.22 11.87
N ASN A 67 6.85 -4.82 11.05
CA ASN A 67 7.34 -6.18 11.26
C ASN A 67 8.18 -6.34 12.53
N ALA A 68 8.81 -5.27 13.02
CA ALA A 68 9.51 -5.26 14.31
C ALA A 68 8.55 -5.48 15.49
N GLN A 69 7.26 -5.15 15.32
CA GLN A 69 6.22 -5.27 16.33
C GLN A 69 5.36 -6.53 16.16
N LEU A 70 5.51 -7.25 15.05
CA LEU A 70 4.72 -8.44 14.72
C LEU A 70 5.45 -9.74 15.05
N SER A 71 4.68 -10.75 15.43
CA SER A 71 5.19 -12.12 15.52
C SER A 71 5.65 -12.63 14.15
N ALA A 72 6.55 -13.62 14.13
CA ALA A 72 7.12 -14.13 12.89
C ALA A 72 6.06 -14.57 11.85
N PHE A 73 4.96 -15.17 12.30
CA PHE A 73 3.85 -15.62 11.45
C PHE A 73 2.99 -14.49 10.89
N ALA A 74 3.00 -13.32 11.53
CA ALA A 74 2.22 -12.16 11.11
C ALA A 74 3.03 -11.17 10.25
N ARG A 75 4.34 -11.42 10.06
CA ARG A 75 5.21 -10.53 9.29
C ARG A 75 4.76 -10.45 7.83
N ILE A 76 4.79 -9.22 7.33
CA ILE A 76 4.47 -8.88 5.95
C ILE A 76 5.73 -8.99 5.12
N SER A 77 5.70 -9.81 4.06
CA SER A 77 6.85 -9.97 3.17
C SER A 77 7.07 -8.76 2.29
N ARG A 78 5.99 -8.14 1.81
CA ARG A 78 6.03 -6.97 0.93
C ARG A 78 4.82 -6.06 1.15
N CYS A 79 5.06 -4.75 1.12
CA CYS A 79 4.02 -3.74 0.93
C CYS A 79 4.13 -3.21 -0.51
N ILE A 80 3.02 -3.17 -1.24
CA ILE A 80 2.94 -2.73 -2.64
C ILE A 80 2.04 -1.49 -2.69
N PRO A 81 2.48 -0.38 -3.31
CA PRO A 81 1.62 0.76 -3.51
C PRO A 81 0.40 0.41 -4.37
N GLN A 82 -0.77 0.78 -3.89
CA GLN A 82 -2.04 0.72 -4.61
C GLN A 82 -2.40 2.16 -4.98
N LEU A 83 -1.99 2.61 -6.17
CA LEU A 83 -2.13 4.01 -6.59
C LEU A 83 -3.60 4.41 -6.78
N GLU A 84 -4.43 3.48 -7.26
CA GLU A 84 -5.87 3.69 -7.41
C GLU A 84 -6.62 3.27 -6.14
N PRO A 85 -7.69 3.96 -5.73
CA PRO A 85 -8.53 3.53 -4.62
C PRO A 85 -9.05 2.10 -4.80
N PHE A 86 -9.29 1.39 -3.69
CA PHE A 86 -9.87 0.06 -3.77
C PHE A 86 -11.31 0.11 -4.27
N GLU A 87 -11.66 -0.79 -5.19
CA GLU A 87 -13.04 -1.05 -5.57
C GLU A 87 -13.80 -1.60 -4.36
N LYS A 88 -14.92 -0.95 -4.05
CA LYS A 88 -15.76 -1.29 -2.89
C LYS A 88 -17.17 -1.68 -3.34
N THR A 89 -17.84 -2.49 -2.52
CA THR A 89 -19.28 -2.77 -2.64
C THR A 89 -20.09 -1.51 -2.30
N PRO A 90 -21.41 -1.48 -2.57
CA PRO A 90 -22.28 -0.41 -2.09
C PRO A 90 -22.24 -0.22 -0.56
N THR A 91 -21.88 -1.27 0.19
CA THR A 91 -21.66 -1.24 1.65
C THR A 91 -20.23 -0.86 2.06
N MET A 92 -19.44 -0.32 1.14
CA MET A 92 -18.06 0.14 1.35
C MET A 92 -17.04 -0.95 1.70
N LYS A 93 -17.37 -2.23 1.54
CA LYS A 93 -16.40 -3.33 1.71
C LYS A 93 -15.53 -3.48 0.47
N ILE A 94 -14.21 -3.59 0.65
CA ILE A 94 -13.28 -3.84 -0.46
C ILE A 94 -13.64 -5.15 -1.17
N LYS A 95 -13.71 -5.13 -2.50
CA LYS A 95 -13.93 -6.30 -3.36
C LYS A 95 -12.66 -7.16 -3.47
N ARG A 96 -12.29 -7.82 -2.35
CA ARG A 96 -11.03 -8.57 -2.18
C ARG A 96 -10.68 -9.53 -3.34
N TYR A 97 -11.68 -10.21 -3.91
CA TYR A 97 -11.50 -11.20 -4.99
C TYR A 97 -10.84 -10.62 -6.26
N LEU A 98 -11.04 -9.32 -6.54
CA LEU A 98 -10.40 -8.63 -7.68
C LEU A 98 -8.88 -8.55 -7.48
N TYR A 99 -8.48 -8.25 -6.25
CA TYR A 99 -7.09 -8.01 -5.89
C TYR A 99 -6.31 -9.30 -5.70
N GLU A 100 -6.95 -10.35 -5.19
CA GLU A 100 -6.37 -11.70 -5.14
C GLU A 100 -6.08 -12.22 -6.55
N SER A 101 -7.05 -12.10 -7.47
CA SER A 101 -6.87 -12.48 -8.87
C SER A 101 -5.70 -11.71 -9.50
N ARG A 102 -5.66 -10.39 -9.32
CA ARG A 102 -4.59 -9.54 -9.86
C ARG A 102 -3.21 -9.87 -9.28
N LEU A 103 -3.12 -10.17 -7.98
CA LEU A 103 -1.85 -10.48 -7.31
C LEU A 103 -1.29 -11.85 -7.76
N ASN A 104 -2.17 -12.79 -8.09
CA ASN A 104 -1.81 -14.15 -8.54
C ASN A 104 -1.59 -14.27 -10.05
N ALA A 105 -2.02 -13.29 -10.85
CA ALA A 105 -1.90 -13.29 -12.30
C ALA A 105 -0.49 -12.93 -12.83
N GLY A 106 0.45 -12.56 -11.96
CA GLY A 106 1.86 -12.31 -12.30
C GLY A 106 2.80 -13.10 -11.43
#